data_AF-A0A2V2U988-F1
#
_entry.id   AF-A0A2V2U988-F1
#
_cell.length_a   1.000
_cell.length_b   1.000
_cell.length_c   1.000
_cell.angle_alpha   90.00
_cell.angle_beta   90.00
_cell.angle_gamma   90.00
#
_symmetry.space_group_name_H-M   'P 1'
#
loop_
_entity.id
_entity.type
_entity.pdbx_description
1 polymer ?
#
loop_
_entity_poly.entity_id
_entity_poly.type
_entity_poly.pdbx_seq_one_letter_code
_entity_poly.pdbx_strand_id
1 'polypeptide(L)'
;MELEEELNNISISIIGYFSSPEFAFPLERQELVSNGTTTYVYKNNSTYPNLFEFISELLHSPIPIAVEGAKFGPGEIIVNGDNIKAARRDLGHCIVELQKLIIGKQP
;
A
#
# COMPACT_ATOMS: atom_id res chain seq x y z
N MET A 1 5.42 29.87 2.61
CA MET A 1 5.84 29.99 1.20
C MET A 1 6.94 28.99 0.85
N GLU A 2 8.21 29.19 1.21
CA GLU A 2 9.29 28.27 0.76
C GLU A 2 9.13 26.83 1.29
N LEU A 3 8.86 26.67 2.60
CA LEU A 3 8.63 25.35 3.20
C LEU A 3 7.38 24.64 2.66
N GLU A 4 6.30 25.39 2.37
CA GLU A 4 5.06 24.82 1.84
C GLU A 4 5.27 24.31 0.41
N GLU A 5 6.02 25.04 -0.40
CA GLU A 5 6.38 24.65 -1.75
C GLU A 5 7.29 23.40 -1.75
N GLU A 6 8.25 23.35 -0.84
CA GLU A 6 9.11 22.18 -0.65
C GLU A 6 8.32 20.94 -0.23
N LEU A 7 7.40 21.08 0.74
CA LEU A 7 6.52 20.00 1.19
C LEU A 7 5.58 19.51 0.06
N ASN A 8 5.08 20.44 -0.77
CA ASN A 8 4.27 20.09 -1.92
C ASN A 8 5.08 19.29 -2.96
N ASN A 9 6.31 19.72 -3.26
CA ASN A 9 7.19 19.02 -4.20
C ASN A 9 7.58 17.62 -3.70
N ILE A 10 7.83 17.47 -2.40
CA ILE A 10 8.06 16.16 -1.78
C ILE A 10 6.83 15.27 -1.91
N SER A 11 5.64 15.81 -1.61
CA SER A 11 4.38 15.07 -1.70
C SER A 11 4.10 14.58 -3.12
N ILE A 12 4.31 15.44 -4.13
CA ILE A 12 4.20 15.08 -5.56
C ILE A 12 5.19 13.97 -5.91
N SER A 13 6.43 14.06 -5.42
CA SER A 13 7.48 13.06 -5.68
C SER A 13 7.15 11.71 -5.07
N ILE A 14 6.63 11.68 -3.84
CA ILE A 14 6.19 10.46 -3.15
C ILE A 14 5.00 9.84 -3.90
N ILE A 15 3.99 10.64 -4.25
CA ILE A 15 2.83 10.16 -5.01
C ILE A 15 3.28 9.61 -6.37
N GLY A 16 4.16 10.33 -7.08
CA GLY A 16 4.70 9.90 -8.37
C GLY A 16 5.44 8.58 -8.28
N TYR A 17 6.27 8.39 -7.25
CA TYR A 17 6.96 7.12 -7.02
C TYR A 17 5.99 5.99 -6.68
N PHE A 18 5.01 6.21 -5.80
CA PHE A 18 4.03 5.17 -5.43
C PHE A 18 3.15 4.77 -6.61
N SER A 19 2.85 5.71 -7.49
CA SER A 19 1.99 5.53 -8.67
C SER A 19 2.71 4.92 -9.87
N SER A 20 4.03 4.69 -9.78
CA SER A 20 4.81 4.09 -10.85
C SER A 20 4.39 2.64 -11.08
N PRO A 21 4.30 2.17 -12.34
CA PRO A 21 4.04 0.76 -12.66
C PRO A 21 5.08 -0.21 -12.08
N GLU A 22 6.28 0.30 -11.80
CA GLU A 22 7.40 -0.44 -11.22
C GLU A 22 7.33 -0.50 -9.69
N PHE A 23 6.43 0.27 -9.05
CA PHE A 23 6.26 0.22 -7.61
C PHE A 23 5.77 -1.16 -7.16
N ALA A 24 6.47 -1.71 -6.18
CA ALA A 24 6.06 -2.93 -5.51
C ALA A 24 6.40 -2.81 -4.03
N PHE A 25 5.48 -3.28 -3.18
CA PHE A 25 5.78 -3.42 -1.77
C PHE A 25 6.93 -4.41 -1.57
N PRO A 26 7.91 -4.10 -0.69
CA PRO A 26 9.05 -4.98 -0.43
C PRO A 26 8.62 -6.11 0.49
N LEU A 27 7.92 -7.09 -0.06
CA LEU A 27 7.36 -8.22 0.68
C LEU A 27 8.34 -9.39 0.77
N GLU A 28 8.26 -10.15 1.86
CA GLU A 28 8.93 -11.43 2.00
C GLU A 28 8.42 -12.44 0.95
N ARG A 29 9.25 -13.44 0.64
CA ARG A 29 8.81 -14.55 -0.24
C ARG A 29 7.82 -15.48 0.45
N GLN A 30 7.87 -15.57 1.78
CA GLN A 30 7.03 -16.47 2.55
C GLN A 30 5.72 -15.77 2.91
N GLU A 31 4.62 -16.33 2.45
CA GLU A 31 3.27 -15.92 2.84
C GLU A 31 2.76 -16.77 4.01
N LEU A 32 1.92 -16.17 4.86
CA LEU A 32 1.23 -16.87 5.94
C LEU A 32 -0.25 -17.02 5.58
N VAL A 33 -0.73 -18.26 5.42
CA VAL A 33 -2.14 -18.54 5.17
C VAL A 33 -2.83 -18.95 6.46
N SER A 34 -3.89 -18.25 6.83
CA SER A 34 -4.67 -18.56 8.02
C SER A 34 -6.10 -18.04 7.90
N ASN A 35 -7.07 -18.82 8.37
CA ASN A 35 -8.47 -18.42 8.50
C ASN A 35 -9.08 -17.77 7.23
N GLY A 36 -8.80 -18.34 6.05
CA GLY A 36 -9.32 -17.82 4.78
C GLY A 36 -8.67 -16.52 4.31
N THR A 37 -7.51 -16.16 4.85
CA THR A 37 -6.71 -15.00 4.43
C THR A 37 -5.26 -15.39 4.19
N THR A 38 -4.61 -14.63 3.32
CA THR A 38 -3.17 -14.71 3.06
C THR A 38 -2.53 -13.40 3.52
N THR A 39 -1.60 -13.51 4.46
CA THR A 39 -0.83 -12.39 5.01
C THR A 39 0.53 -12.31 4.34
N TYR A 40 0.88 -11.11 3.90
CA TYR A 40 2.17 -10.75 3.34
C TYR A 40 2.90 -9.82 4.31
N VAL A 41 4.08 -10.22 4.76
CA VAL A 41 4.91 -9.43 5.67
C VAL A 41 6.01 -8.71 4.88
N TYR A 42 6.41 -7.53 5.32
CA TYR A 42 7.51 -6.79 4.72
C TYR A 42 8.87 -7.43 5.00
N LYS A 43 9.81 -7.22 4.07
CA LYS A 43 11.18 -7.73 4.16
C LYS A 43 11.86 -7.32 5.46
N ASN A 44 12.61 -8.25 6.06
CA ASN A 44 13.40 -8.05 7.28
C ASN A 44 12.56 -7.58 8.49
N ASN A 45 11.27 -7.93 8.54
CA ASN A 45 10.32 -7.45 9.55
C ASN A 45 10.25 -5.90 9.64
N SER A 46 10.47 -5.23 8.51
CA SER A 46 10.36 -3.77 8.43
C SER A 46 8.91 -3.34 8.62
N THR A 47 8.71 -2.08 9.05
CA THR A 47 7.38 -1.46 9.08
C THR A 47 7.44 -0.09 8.40
N TYR A 48 6.30 0.37 7.88
CA TYR A 48 6.18 1.61 7.12
C TYR A 48 5.11 2.57 7.69
N PRO A 49 5.13 2.91 8.99
CA PRO A 49 4.09 3.74 9.62
C PRO A 49 3.90 5.08 8.91
N ASN A 50 4.98 5.84 8.68
CA ASN A 50 4.91 7.17 8.07
C ASN A 50 4.36 7.15 6.64
N LEU A 51 4.63 6.09 5.87
CA LEU A 51 4.05 5.92 4.53
C LEU A 51 2.55 5.75 4.62
N PHE A 52 2.07 4.90 5.53
CA PHE A 52 0.64 4.67 5.70
C PHE A 52 -0.09 5.83 6.37
N GLU A 53 0.56 6.58 7.25
CA GLU A 53 0.04 7.86 7.77
C GLU A 53 -0.15 8.87 6.65
N PHE A 54 0.85 9.04 5.78
CA PHE A 54 0.75 9.90 4.60
C PHE A 54 -0.39 9.47 3.66
N ILE A 55 -0.47 8.18 3.31
CA ILE A 55 -1.54 7.69 2.40
C ILE A 55 -2.91 7.79 3.09
N SER A 56 -2.99 7.52 4.40
CA SER A 56 -4.22 7.68 5.21
C SER A 56 -4.73 9.11 5.17
N GLU A 57 -3.83 10.08 5.35
CA GLU A 57 -4.17 11.51 5.28
C GLU A 57 -4.62 11.90 3.86
N LEU A 58 -3.86 11.48 2.83
CA LEU A 58 -4.15 11.75 1.42
C LEU A 58 -5.51 11.20 0.98
N LEU A 59 -5.85 9.98 1.40
CA LEU A 59 -7.08 9.30 1.02
C LEU A 59 -8.25 9.57 1.99
N HIS A 60 -8.00 10.24 3.11
CA HIS A 60 -8.93 10.37 4.25
C HIS A 60 -9.51 9.00 4.69
N SER A 61 -8.65 7.98 4.74
CA SER A 61 -9.00 6.61 5.08
C SER A 61 -8.23 6.15 6.32
N PRO A 62 -8.83 5.38 7.25
CA PRO A 62 -8.10 4.83 8.38
C PRO A 62 -7.04 3.81 7.93
N ILE A 63 -6.06 3.57 8.80
CA ILE A 63 -5.07 2.49 8.69
C ILE A 63 -5.61 1.25 9.46
N PRO A 64 -5.55 0.04 8.88
CA PRO A 64 -5.06 -0.29 7.55
C PRO A 64 -6.00 0.21 6.45
N ILE A 65 -5.42 0.63 5.32
CA ILE A 65 -6.17 1.13 4.18
C ILE A 65 -6.83 -0.05 3.49
N ALA A 66 -8.16 -0.06 3.43
CA ALA A 66 -8.93 -1.13 2.81
C ALA A 66 -9.16 -0.80 1.32
N VAL A 67 -8.71 -1.69 0.45
CA VAL A 67 -8.96 -1.61 -1.00
C VAL A 67 -9.42 -2.97 -1.46
N GLU A 68 -10.68 -3.04 -1.89
CA GLU A 68 -11.34 -4.27 -2.34
C GLU A 68 -11.15 -5.45 -1.36
N GLY A 69 -10.43 -6.49 -1.78
CA GLY A 69 -10.17 -7.70 -1.01
C GLY A 69 -8.93 -7.63 -0.11
N ALA A 70 -8.27 -6.48 -0.01
CA ALA A 70 -7.02 -6.31 0.72
C ALA A 70 -7.06 -5.20 1.79
N LYS A 71 -6.28 -5.39 2.84
CA LYS A 71 -5.99 -4.40 3.89
C LYS A 71 -4.50 -4.13 3.90
N PHE A 72 -4.12 -2.89 3.61
CA PHE A 72 -2.73 -2.46 3.58
C PHE A 72 -2.37 -1.77 4.90
N GLY A 73 -1.57 -2.44 5.72
CA GLY A 73 -1.11 -1.94 7.00
C GLY A 73 0.40 -1.72 7.05
N PRO A 74 0.90 -0.98 8.05
CA PRO A 74 2.31 -0.65 8.16
C PRO A 74 3.22 -1.83 8.48
N GLY A 75 2.70 -2.94 9.02
CA GLY A 75 3.47 -4.15 9.30
C GLY A 75 3.20 -5.31 8.33
N GLU A 76 2.02 -5.33 7.72
CA GLU A 76 1.58 -6.44 6.87
C GLU A 76 0.49 -5.99 5.89
N ILE A 77 0.35 -6.75 4.81
CA ILE A 77 -0.77 -6.66 3.88
C ILE A 77 -1.56 -7.95 3.99
N ILE A 78 -2.87 -7.85 4.25
CA ILE A 78 -3.76 -9.00 4.37
C ILE A 78 -4.66 -9.03 3.15
N VAL A 79 -4.74 -10.17 2.48
CA VAL A 79 -5.60 -10.40 1.31
C VAL A 79 -6.57 -11.54 1.63
N ASN A 80 -7.84 -11.35 1.27
CA ASN A 80 -8.84 -12.40 1.39
C ASN A 80 -8.51 -13.57 0.43
N GLY A 81 -8.64 -14.80 0.93
CA GLY A 81 -8.32 -16.02 0.21
C GLY A 81 -7.18 -16.80 0.84
N ASP A 82 -7.29 -18.13 0.78
CA ASP A 82 -6.31 -19.10 1.30
C ASP A 82 -5.47 -19.75 0.20
N ASN A 83 -5.80 -19.50 -1.08
CA ASN A 83 -5.00 -19.90 -2.21
C ASN A 83 -3.94 -18.83 -2.52
N ILE A 84 -2.68 -19.11 -2.18
CA ILE A 84 -1.54 -18.19 -2.35
C ILE A 84 -1.43 -17.64 -3.78
N LYS A 85 -1.69 -18.45 -4.82
CA LYS A 85 -1.59 -17.99 -6.22
C LYS A 85 -2.72 -17.01 -6.57
N ALA A 86 -3.93 -17.27 -6.09
CA ALA A 86 -5.06 -16.37 -6.27
C ALA A 86 -4.85 -15.08 -5.47
N ALA A 87 -4.52 -15.19 -4.17
CA ALA A 87 -4.24 -14.06 -3.30
C ALA A 87 -3.13 -13.16 -3.84
N ARG A 88 -2.08 -13.72 -4.47
CA ARG A 88 -0.99 -12.94 -5.08
C ARG A 88 -1.46 -12.16 -6.31
N ARG A 89 -2.39 -12.73 -7.09
CA ARG A 89 -3.01 -12.03 -8.22
C ARG A 89 -3.91 -10.91 -7.71
N ASP A 90 -4.74 -11.20 -6.71
CA ASP A 90 -5.66 -10.25 -6.10
C ASP A 90 -4.91 -9.10 -5.42
N LEU A 91 -3.78 -9.38 -4.77
CA LEU A 91 -2.87 -8.37 -4.26
C LEU A 91 -2.41 -7.41 -5.36
N GLY A 92 -2.00 -7.94 -6.52
CA GLY A 92 -1.60 -7.13 -7.66
C GLY A 92 -2.73 -6.21 -8.14
N HIS A 93 -3.96 -6.71 -8.21
CA HIS A 93 -5.14 -5.90 -8.53
C HIS A 93 -5.39 -4.82 -7.48
N CYS A 94 -5.35 -5.16 -6.19
CA CYS A 94 -5.56 -4.21 -5.11
C CYS A 94 -4.48 -3.11 -5.05
N ILE A 95 -3.23 -3.42 -5.41
CA ILE A 95 -2.15 -2.43 -5.53
C ILE A 95 -2.47 -1.43 -6.64
N VAL A 96 -2.91 -1.91 -7.82
CA VAL A 96 -3.28 -1.03 -8.94
C VAL A 96 -4.46 -0.13 -8.57
N GLU A 97 -5.46 -0.65 -7.86
CA GLU A 97 -6.58 0.17 -7.38
C GLU A 97 -6.14 1.20 -6.33
N LEU A 98 -5.26 0.83 -5.40
CA LEU A 98 -4.67 1.77 -4.45
C LEU A 98 -3.91 2.89 -5.18
N GLN A 99 -3.13 2.57 -6.21
CA GLN A 99 -2.43 3.55 -7.03
C GLN A 99 -3.41 4.50 -7.72
N LYS A 100 -4.50 4.01 -8.31
CA LYS A 100 -5.54 4.86 -8.92
C LYS A 100 -6.17 5.82 -7.93
N LEU A 101 -6.44 5.36 -6.70
CA LEU A 101 -6.98 6.21 -5.63
C LEU A 101 -6.02 7.35 -5.28
N ILE A 102 -4.72 7.05 -5.16
CA ILE A 102 -3.69 8.03 -4.83
C ILE A 102 -3.48 9.02 -5.99
N ILE A 103 -3.42 8.55 -7.24
CA ILE A 103 -3.32 9.42 -8.43
C ILE A 103 -4.52 10.36 -8.52
N GLY A 104 -5.72 9.87 -8.23
CA GLY A 104 -6.94 10.70 -8.21
C GLY A 104 -6.94 11.80 -7.13
N LYS A 105 -5.96 11.80 -6.22
CA LYS A 105 -5.73 12.83 -5.20
C LYS A 105 -4.52 13.71 -5.49
N GLN A 106 -3.84 13.56 -6.63
CA GLN A 106 -2.83 14.52 -7.05
C GLN A 106 -3.47 15.92 -7.16
N PRO A 107 -2.89 16.94 -6.51
CA PRO A 107 -3.37 18.32 -6.60
C PRO A 107 -3.19 18.92 -8.00
#